data_AF-A0A7D5RY14-F1
#
_entry.id   AF-A0A7D5RY14-F1
#
_cell.length_a   1.000
_cell.length_b   1.000
_cell.length_c   1.000
_cell.angle_alpha   90.00
_cell.angle_beta   90.00
_cell.angle_gamma   90.00
#
_symmetry.space_group_name_H-M   'P 1'
#
loop_
_entity.id
_entity.type
_entity.pdbx_description
1 polymer ?
#
loop_
_entity_poly.entity_id
_entity_poly.type
_entity_poly.pdbx_seq_one_letter_code
_entity_poly.pdbx_strand_id
1 'polypeptide(L)' 'MLSRRRYLLSFLETNSDVFIGWNGWAGGSAWPLDYALNLNPNADGSDRVQMTQAFLKHLTPPAQ' A
#
# COMPACT_ATOMS: atom_id res chain seq x y z
N MET A 1 2.46 8.41 22.30
CA MET A 1 3.02 7.05 22.11
C MET A 1 2.17 6.36 21.03
N LEU A 2 2.80 5.77 20.00
CA LEU A 2 2.21 5.00 18.88
C LEU A 2 1.47 5.77 17.77
N SER A 3 2.21 6.23 16.75
CA SER A 3 1.71 6.36 15.37
C SER A 3 2.78 5.95 14.34
N ARG A 4 3.54 4.89 14.64
CA ARG A 4 4.74 4.47 13.91
C ARG A 4 4.48 3.76 12.56
N ARG A 5 3.22 3.52 12.16
CA ARG A 5 2.87 2.72 10.96
C ARG A 5 2.59 3.54 9.69
N ARG A 6 2.47 4.87 9.76
CA ARG A 6 2.17 5.72 8.58
C ARG A 6 3.40 6.34 7.92
N TYR A 7 4.61 5.91 8.29
CA TYR A 7 5.85 6.62 7.98
C TYR A 7 6.64 6.04 6.80
N LEU A 8 6.53 4.73 6.53
CA LEU A 8 7.45 4.06 5.60
C LEU A 8 7.37 4.62 4.18
N LEU A 9 6.18 4.67 3.57
CA LEU A 9 6.05 5.10 2.17
C LEU A 9 6.44 6.57 1.98
N SER A 10 6.04 7.46 2.90
CA SER A 10 6.52 8.85 2.92
C SER A 10 8.03 8.98 3.10
N PHE A 11 8.64 8.12 3.92
CA PHE A 11 10.09 8.08 4.10
C PHE A 11 10.78 7.66 2.80
N LEU A 12 10.28 6.62 2.11
CA LEU A 12 10.82 6.18 0.82
C LEU A 12 10.71 7.30 -0.24
N GLU A 13 9.58 8.00 -0.31
CA GLU A 13 9.38 9.14 -1.22
C GLU A 13 10.36 10.29 -0.95
N THR A 14 10.60 10.61 0.32
CA THR A 14 11.52 11.69 0.73
C THR A 14 12.99 11.35 0.43
N ASN A 15 13.32 10.06 0.35
CA ASN A 15 14.68 9.56 0.06
C ASN A 15 14.74 8.90 -1.33
N SER A 16 14.07 9.52 -2.30
CA SER A 16 13.99 9.03 -3.69
C SER A 16 15.30 9.14 -4.47
N ASP A 17 16.32 9.77 -3.90
CA ASP A 17 17.70 9.76 -4.40
C ASP A 17 18.34 8.37 -4.36
N VAL A 18 17.88 7.50 -3.45
CA VAL A 18 18.40 6.12 -3.29
C VAL A 18 17.32 5.04 -3.39
N PHE A 19 16.04 5.38 -3.21
CA PHE A 19 14.92 4.44 -3.35
C PHE A 19 14.12 4.68 -4.62
N ILE A 20 14.12 3.69 -5.52
CA ILE A 20 13.41 3.76 -6.81
C ILE A 20 11.91 3.48 -6.65
N GLY A 21 11.50 2.77 -5.59
CA GLY A 21 10.10 2.44 -5.34
C GLY A 21 9.91 1.33 -4.33
N TRP A 22 8.70 0.78 -4.29
CA TRP A 22 8.28 -0.28 -3.40
C TRP A 22 7.22 -1.16 -4.07
N ASN A 23 7.07 -2.40 -3.59
CA ASN A 23 6.02 -3.31 -4.03
C ASN A 23 5.27 -3.85 -2.81
N GLY A 24 3.95 -3.75 -2.80
CA GLY A 24 3.10 -4.27 -1.72
C GLY A 24 2.99 -5.80 -1.78
N TRP A 25 3.07 -6.46 -0.62
CA TRP A 25 2.81 -7.89 -0.49
C TRP A 25 1.46 -8.12 0.22
N ALA A 26 0.47 -8.79 -0.37
CA ALA A 26 0.44 -9.33 -1.73
C ALA A 26 -0.95 -9.22 -2.35
N GLY A 27 -0.98 -8.98 -3.66
CA GLY A 27 -2.17 -9.24 -4.48
C GLY A 27 -2.21 -10.68 -4.97
N GLY A 28 -3.29 -11.02 -5.69
CA GLY A 28 -3.49 -12.32 -6.33
C GLY A 28 -4.77 -13.02 -5.86
N SER A 29 -5.47 -13.66 -6.80
CA SER A 29 -6.77 -14.30 -6.56
C SER A 29 -6.71 -15.57 -5.71
N ALA A 30 -5.52 -16.17 -5.56
CA ALA A 30 -5.32 -17.43 -4.86
C ALA A 30 -5.04 -17.30 -3.36
N TRP A 31 -5.05 -16.08 -2.80
CA TRP A 31 -4.92 -15.89 -1.36
C TRP A 31 -6.22 -16.21 -0.62
N PRO A 32 -6.15 -16.80 0.59
CA PRO A 32 -7.32 -16.93 1.47
C PRO A 32 -8.01 -15.58 1.72
N LEU A 33 -9.33 -15.59 1.87
CA LEU A 33 -10.13 -14.37 2.04
C LEU A 33 -9.81 -13.63 3.35
N ASP A 34 -9.40 -14.38 4.38
CA ASP A 34 -9.03 -13.93 5.72
C ASP A 34 -7.52 -13.61 5.85
N TYR A 35 -6.75 -13.75 4.77
CA TYR A 35 -5.34 -13.38 4.79
C TYR A 35 -5.18 -11.87 5.01
N ALA A 36 -4.61 -11.50 6.16
CA ALA A 36 -4.59 -10.12 6.65
C ALA A 36 -3.82 -9.12 5.77
N LEU A 37 -2.97 -9.60 4.87
CA LEU A 37 -2.19 -8.77 3.94
C LEU A 37 -2.64 -8.92 2.48
N ASN A 38 -3.82 -9.51 2.25
CA ASN A 38 -4.38 -9.64 0.91
C ASN A 38 -4.76 -8.25 0.37
N LEU A 39 -4.14 -7.87 -0.73
CA LEU A 39 -4.40 -6.64 -1.48
C LEU A 39 -5.26 -6.89 -2.72
N ASN A 40 -5.65 -8.15 -2.98
CA ASN A 40 -6.58 -8.46 -4.06
C ASN A 40 -7.93 -7.79 -3.79
N PRO A 41 -8.56 -7.18 -4.80
CA PRO A 41 -9.90 -6.62 -4.68
C PRO A 41 -10.89 -7.63 -4.06
N ASN A 42 -11.88 -7.09 -3.37
CA ASN A 42 -13.02 -7.87 -2.91
C ASN A 42 -13.79 -8.44 -4.12
N ALA A 43 -14.68 -9.40 -3.87
CA ALA A 43 -15.44 -10.06 -4.94
C ALA A 43 -16.32 -9.09 -5.75
N ASP A 44 -16.72 -7.96 -5.17
CA ASP A 44 -17.48 -6.88 -5.81
C ASP A 44 -16.58 -5.86 -6.56
N GLY A 45 -15.27 -6.09 -6.62
CA GLY A 45 -14.29 -5.20 -7.22
C GLY A 45 -13.84 -4.05 -6.33
N SER A 46 -14.35 -3.93 -5.10
CA SER A 46 -13.94 -2.87 -4.18
C SER A 46 -12.54 -3.10 -3.60
N ASP A 47 -11.88 -2.00 -3.24
CA ASP A 47 -10.58 -2.03 -2.59
C ASP A 47 -10.63 -2.65 -1.19
N ARG A 48 -9.54 -3.32 -0.81
CA ARG A 48 -9.29 -3.73 0.57
C ARG A 48 -8.95 -2.51 1.43
N VAL A 49 -9.23 -2.57 2.73
CA VAL A 49 -9.01 -1.45 3.67
C VAL A 49 -7.57 -0.94 3.68
N GLN A 50 -6.59 -1.82 3.46
CA GLN A 50 -5.17 -1.48 3.39
C GLN A 50 -4.86 -0.60 2.17
N MET A 51 -5.53 -0.82 1.04
CA MET A 51 -5.35 0.01 -0.16
C MET A 51 -5.79 1.44 0.13
N THR A 52 -7.00 1.62 0.66
CA THR A 52 -7.57 2.95 0.91
C THR A 52 -6.88 3.70 2.05
N GLN A 53 -6.44 3.00 3.10
CA GLN A 53 -5.83 3.65 4.27
C GLN A 53 -4.32 3.88 4.15
N ALA A 54 -3.61 3.05 3.37
CA ALA A 54 -2.15 3.07 3.33
C ALA A 54 -1.58 3.37 1.95
N PHE A 55 -2.10 2.76 0.87
CA PHE A 55 -1.39 2.75 -0.41
C PHE A 55 -1.85 3.82 -1.40
N LEU A 56 -3.16 4.05 -1.57
CA LEU A 56 -3.69 4.88 -2.66
C LEU A 56 -3.08 6.28 -2.73
N LYS A 57 -2.84 6.91 -1.58
CA LYS A 57 -2.25 8.27 -1.52
C LYS A 57 -0.79 8.36 -2.01
N HIS A 58 -0.10 7.22 -2.15
CA HIS A 58 1.30 7.11 -2.60
C HIS A 58 1.41 6.55 -4.03
N LEU A 59 0.28 6.20 -4.66
CA LEU A 59 0.25 5.70 -6.04
C LEU A 59 0.09 6.82 -7.06
N THR A 60 -0.40 7.99 -6.63
CA THR A 60 -0.41 9.20 -7.45
C THR A 60 0.87 9.98 -7.19
N PRO A 61 1.71 10.24 -8.21
CA PRO A 61 2.88 11.10 -8.04
C PRO A 61 2.46 12.47 -7.49
N PRO A 62 3.27 13.12 -6.63
CA PRO A 62 3.09 14.54 -6.36
C PRO A 62 3.06 15.29 -7.69
N ALA A 63 2.14 16.24 -7.86
CA ALA A 63 2.16 17.12 -9.04
C ALA A 63 3.56 17.75 -9.16
N GLN A 64 4.19 17.59 -10.32
CA GLN A 64 5.47 18.22 -10.66
C GLN A 64 5.35 19.74 -10.73
#